data_AF-Q4CMM4-F1
#
_entry.id   AF-Q4CMM4-F1
#
_cell.length_a   1.000
_cell.length_b   1.000
_cell.length_c   1.000
_cell.angle_alpha   90.00
_cell.angle_beta   90.00
_cell.angle_gamma   90.00
#
_symmetry.space_group_name_H-M   'P 1'
#
loop_
_entity.id
_entity.type
_entity.pdbx_description
1 polymer ?
#
loop_
_entity_poly.entity_id
_entity_poly.type
_entity_poly.pdbx_seq_one_letter_code
_entity_poly.pdbx_strand_id
1 'polypeptide(L)'
;MSWQAYIDDSLIGSGHMHSAAIVGLSDGSYWGYGGNYIPQPDEVAHILKCLGNFSLVQSSGVTIYGVKFFGLQSGEEGEMKYIFFKKGAAGGCIYTSKQTAIIAVYGNPGTSSSLQQDLEKKEGAEIAVNPADCNSTVKRIAEYLISLDY
;
A
#
# COMPACT_ATOMS: atom_id res chain seq x y z
N MET A 1 -15.09 -3.42 15.74
CA MET A 1 -15.08 -3.15 14.28
C MET A 1 -14.34 -4.29 13.60
N SER A 2 -14.80 -4.74 12.45
CA SER A 2 -14.03 -5.67 11.63
C SER A 2 -12.90 -4.93 10.93
N TRP A 3 -11.79 -5.61 10.67
CA TRP A 3 -10.69 -5.09 9.84
C TRP A 3 -11.16 -4.67 8.44
N GLN A 4 -12.16 -5.37 7.90
CA GLN A 4 -12.79 -5.00 6.63
C GLN A 4 -13.44 -3.61 6.68
N ALA A 5 -14.17 -3.28 7.76
CA ALA A 5 -14.74 -1.94 7.92
C ALA A 5 -13.64 -0.86 8.01
N TYR A 6 -12.48 -1.17 8.60
CA TYR A 6 -11.34 -0.24 8.57
C TYR A 6 -10.83 0.03 7.15
N ILE A 7 -10.74 -1.01 6.32
CA ILE A 7 -10.38 -0.88 4.92
C ILE A 7 -11.42 -0.01 4.19
N ASP A 8 -12.69 -0.37 4.30
CA ASP A 8 -13.75 0.22 3.48
C ASP A 8 -14.08 1.66 3.92
N ASP A 9 -14.15 1.94 5.22
CA ASP A 9 -14.59 3.24 5.74
C ASP A 9 -13.43 4.21 5.96
N SER A 10 -12.28 3.73 6.46
CA SER A 10 -11.18 4.61 6.91
C SER A 10 -10.04 4.72 5.91
N LEU A 11 -9.78 3.68 5.12
CA LEU A 11 -8.72 3.69 4.11
C LEU A 11 -9.29 4.08 2.75
N ILE A 12 -10.02 3.18 2.10
CA ILE A 12 -10.63 3.44 0.78
C ILE A 12 -11.69 4.54 0.90
N GLY A 13 -12.51 4.49 1.95
CA GLY A 13 -13.54 5.48 2.24
C GLY A 13 -13.01 6.90 2.48
N SER A 14 -11.71 7.07 2.77
CA SER A 14 -11.09 8.40 2.84
C SER A 14 -10.97 9.09 1.47
N GLY A 15 -11.02 8.32 0.37
CA GLY A 15 -10.80 8.82 -0.98
C GLY A 15 -9.33 9.12 -1.32
N HIS A 16 -8.40 8.91 -0.40
CA HIS A 16 -6.97 9.14 -0.61
C HIS A 16 -6.22 7.89 -1.12
N MET A 17 -6.93 6.81 -1.41
CA MET A 17 -6.42 5.58 -2.02
C MET A 17 -7.62 4.81 -2.58
N HIS A 18 -7.39 3.92 -3.56
CA HIS A 18 -8.47 3.08 -4.11
C HIS A 18 -8.28 1.61 -3.77
N SER A 19 -7.09 1.19 -3.33
CA SER A 19 -6.87 -0.17 -2.83
C SER A 19 -6.08 -0.13 -1.54
N ALA A 20 -6.44 -1.01 -0.62
CA ALA A 20 -5.70 -1.19 0.61
C ALA A 20 -5.78 -2.64 1.10
N ALA A 21 -4.76 -3.06 1.85
CA ALA A 21 -4.71 -4.34 2.53
C ALA A 21 -4.02 -4.18 3.89
N ILE A 22 -4.51 -4.90 4.89
CA ILE A 22 -3.89 -5.05 6.21
C ILE A 22 -3.49 -6.51 6.33
N VAL A 23 -2.19 -6.75 6.56
CA VAL A 23 -1.63 -8.09 6.71
C VAL A 23 -0.85 -8.23 8.02
N GLY A 24 -0.81 -9.43 8.60
CA GLY A 24 0.00 -9.72 9.77
C GLY A 24 1.51 -9.64 9.48
N LEU A 25 2.29 -9.04 10.37
CA LEU A 25 3.75 -8.94 10.25
C LEU A 25 4.47 -10.28 10.46
N SER A 26 3.88 -11.17 11.25
CA SER A 26 4.48 -12.46 11.60
C SER A 26 4.34 -13.50 10.50
N ASP A 27 3.21 -13.52 9.80
CA ASP A 27 2.85 -14.59 8.87
C ASP A 27 2.35 -14.10 7.50
N GLY A 28 2.09 -12.80 7.32
CA GLY A 28 1.54 -12.25 6.09
C GLY A 28 0.06 -12.59 5.87
N SER A 29 -0.65 -13.07 6.89
CA SER A 29 -2.08 -13.36 6.81
C SER A 29 -2.89 -12.08 6.57
N TYR A 30 -3.88 -12.12 5.69
CA TYR A 30 -4.76 -10.96 5.47
C TYR A 30 -5.73 -10.80 6.63
N TRP A 31 -5.77 -9.60 7.20
CA TRP A 31 -6.75 -9.20 8.20
C TRP A 31 -7.92 -8.45 7.55
N GLY A 32 -7.66 -7.74 6.45
CA GLY A 32 -8.67 -7.13 5.58
C GLY A 32 -8.05 -6.64 4.29
N TYR A 33 -8.85 -6.52 3.23
CA TYR A 33 -8.40 -5.96 1.95
C TYR A 33 -9.57 -5.42 1.13
N GLY A 34 -9.31 -4.50 0.20
CA GLY A 34 -10.33 -3.91 -0.65
C GLY A 34 -9.73 -3.15 -1.83
N GLY A 35 -10.53 -2.95 -2.87
CA GLY A 35 -10.10 -2.37 -4.14
C GLY A 35 -9.55 -3.43 -5.11
N ASN A 36 -8.79 -2.96 -6.10
CA ASN A 36 -8.37 -3.78 -7.25
C ASN A 36 -6.90 -4.23 -7.17
N TYR A 37 -6.05 -3.44 -6.51
CA TYR A 37 -4.61 -3.69 -6.44
C TYR A 37 -4.24 -4.31 -5.09
N ILE A 38 -4.68 -5.55 -4.89
CA ILE A 38 -4.36 -6.33 -3.70
C ILE A 38 -3.07 -7.11 -3.95
N PRO A 39 -2.04 -6.99 -3.10
CA PRO A 39 -0.82 -7.77 -3.24
C PRO A 39 -1.17 -9.25 -3.14
N GLN A 40 -0.53 -10.11 -3.93
CA GLN A 40 -0.66 -11.56 -3.86
C GLN A 40 0.21 -12.14 -2.72
N PRO A 41 -0.03 -13.38 -2.26
CA PRO A 41 0.68 -13.93 -1.11
C PRO A 41 2.22 -13.93 -1.22
N ASP A 42 2.75 -14.17 -2.41
CA ASP A 42 4.19 -14.10 -2.71
C ASP A 42 4.72 -12.66 -2.67
N GLU A 43 3.90 -11.70 -3.12
CA GLU A 43 4.19 -10.27 -3.04
C GLU A 43 4.17 -9.78 -1.59
N VAL A 44 3.22 -10.25 -0.78
CA VAL A 44 3.18 -9.98 0.68
C VAL A 44 4.44 -10.52 1.35
N ALA A 45 4.82 -11.77 1.05
CA ALA A 45 6.05 -12.35 1.60
C ALA A 45 7.29 -11.54 1.21
N HIS A 46 7.33 -10.99 -0.01
CA HIS A 46 8.39 -10.11 -0.46
C HIS A 46 8.37 -8.76 0.28
N ILE A 47 7.20 -8.16 0.48
CA ILE A 47 7.02 -6.92 1.25
C ILE A 47 7.51 -7.10 2.70
N LEU A 48 7.17 -8.20 3.35
CA LEU A 48 7.64 -8.48 4.72
C LEU A 48 9.16 -8.62 4.77
N LYS A 49 9.79 -9.23 3.76
CA LYS A 49 11.26 -9.26 3.63
C LYS A 49 11.84 -7.85 3.46
N CYS A 50 11.21 -7.00 2.65
CA CYS A 50 11.60 -5.60 2.49
C CYS A 50 11.50 -4.80 3.80
N LEU A 51 10.50 -5.07 4.64
CA LEU A 51 10.35 -4.45 5.96
C LEU A 51 11.42 -4.93 6.97
N GLY A 52 12.00 -6.13 6.75
CA GLY A 52 13.17 -6.61 7.47
C GLY A 52 14.50 -6.08 6.94
N ASN A 53 14.56 -5.70 5.65
CA ASN A 53 15.75 -5.17 5.01
C ASN A 53 15.39 -4.17 3.90
N PHE A 54 15.45 -2.88 4.23
CA PHE A 54 15.09 -1.80 3.31
C PHE A 54 15.96 -1.70 2.05
N SER A 55 17.17 -2.28 2.04
CA SER A 55 18.00 -2.32 0.84
C SER A 55 17.32 -3.10 -0.31
N LEU A 56 16.43 -4.03 0.02
CA LEU A 56 15.63 -4.76 -0.97
C LEU A 56 14.66 -3.82 -1.69
N VAL A 57 14.03 -2.88 -0.99
CA VAL A 57 13.10 -1.91 -1.59
C VAL A 57 13.74 -1.15 -2.76
N GLN A 58 15.00 -0.74 -2.62
CA GLN A 58 15.73 -0.01 -3.65
C GLN A 58 16.18 -0.88 -4.83
N SER A 59 16.52 -2.15 -4.57
CA SER A 59 17.05 -3.07 -5.59
C SER A 59 15.96 -3.83 -6.35
N SER A 60 14.94 -4.33 -5.64
CA SER A 60 13.83 -5.10 -6.21
C SER A 60 12.58 -4.26 -6.45
N GLY A 61 12.40 -3.13 -5.78
CA GLY A 61 11.12 -2.44 -5.75
C GLY A 61 10.07 -3.18 -4.92
N VAL A 62 8.82 -2.78 -5.08
CA VAL A 62 7.65 -3.42 -4.47
C VAL A 62 6.68 -3.81 -5.58
N THR A 63 6.18 -5.04 -5.58
CA THR A 63 5.18 -5.49 -6.55
C THR A 63 3.85 -5.60 -5.85
N ILE A 64 2.80 -5.02 -6.46
CA ILE A 64 1.42 -5.14 -5.99
C ILE A 64 0.56 -5.54 -7.18
N TYR A 65 -0.16 -6.65 -7.06
CA TYR A 65 -1.06 -7.17 -8.08
C TYR A 65 -0.37 -7.33 -9.45
N GLY A 66 0.82 -7.92 -9.45
CA GLY A 66 1.65 -8.13 -10.63
C GLY A 66 2.31 -6.87 -11.19
N VAL A 67 2.07 -5.69 -10.59
CA VAL A 67 2.64 -4.43 -11.04
C VAL A 67 3.83 -4.05 -10.17
N LYS A 68 5.01 -3.97 -10.81
CA LYS A 68 6.25 -3.54 -10.15
C LYS A 68 6.31 -2.02 -10.01
N PHE A 69 6.42 -1.54 -8.78
CA PHE A 69 6.65 -0.15 -8.40
C PHE A 69 8.10 0.07 -7.97
N PHE A 70 8.61 1.28 -8.21
CA PHE A 70 9.91 1.70 -7.71
C PHE A 70 9.79 2.16 -6.26
N GLY A 71 10.68 1.66 -5.40
CA GLY A 71 10.84 2.19 -4.06
C GLY A 71 11.39 3.61 -4.09
N LEU A 72 10.75 4.53 -3.39
CA LEU A 72 11.16 5.94 -3.27
C LEU A 72 11.95 6.18 -1.99
N GLN A 73 11.35 5.78 -0.87
CA GLN A 73 11.87 6.02 0.45
C GLN A 73 11.42 4.88 1.34
N SER A 74 12.25 4.54 2.31
CA SER A 74 11.95 3.53 3.31
C SER A 74 12.75 3.82 4.57
N GLY A 75 12.18 3.53 5.72
CA GLY A 75 12.84 3.78 7.00
C GLY A 75 12.00 3.40 8.20
N GLU A 76 12.49 3.78 9.36
CA GLU A 76 11.86 3.53 10.66
C GLU A 76 11.59 4.87 11.35
N GLU A 77 10.47 4.95 12.05
CA GLU A 77 10.04 6.08 12.86
C GLU A 77 9.43 5.54 14.16
N GLY A 78 10.23 5.47 15.22
CA GLY A 78 9.81 4.83 16.47
C GLY A 78 9.59 3.32 16.30
N GLU A 79 8.40 2.84 16.66
CA GLU A 79 8.02 1.43 16.50
C GLU A 79 7.46 1.11 15.09
N MET A 80 7.26 2.13 14.26
CA MET A 80 6.70 2.01 12.92
C MET A 80 7.80 1.98 11.85
N LYS A 81 7.58 1.19 10.81
CA LYS A 81 8.35 1.16 9.58
C LYS A 81 7.51 1.70 8.45
N TYR A 82 8.15 2.30 7.46
CA TYR A 82 7.45 2.79 6.27
C TYR A 82 8.20 2.51 4.97
N ILE A 83 7.44 2.35 3.89
CA ILE A 83 7.95 2.24 2.52
C ILE A 83 7.03 3.05 1.61
N PHE A 84 7.60 3.95 0.83
CA PHE A 84 6.90 4.67 -0.24
C PHE A 84 7.34 4.12 -1.59
N PHE A 85 6.38 3.92 -2.48
CA PHE A 85 6.65 3.37 -3.81
C PHE A 85 5.81 4.08 -4.88
N LYS A 86 6.30 4.14 -6.11
CA LYS A 86 5.57 4.75 -7.24
C LYS A 86 5.85 4.10 -8.59
N LYS A 87 4.91 4.29 -9.52
CA LYS A 87 5.03 3.97 -10.94
C LYS A 87 4.23 5.01 -11.74
N GLY A 88 4.94 5.92 -12.42
CA GLY A 88 4.29 7.01 -13.14
C GLY A 88 3.52 7.93 -12.20
N ALA A 89 2.24 8.15 -12.48
CA ALA A 89 1.32 8.94 -11.65
C ALA A 89 0.74 8.17 -10.47
N ALA A 90 0.84 6.83 -10.48
CA ALA A 90 0.37 5.97 -9.40
C ALA A 90 1.46 5.69 -8.38
N GLY A 91 1.06 5.27 -7.20
CA GLY A 91 1.97 4.86 -6.16
C GLY A 91 1.24 4.35 -4.93
N GLY A 92 1.94 4.38 -3.81
CA GLY A 92 1.38 3.90 -2.57
C GLY A 92 2.38 3.98 -1.44
N CYS A 93 1.90 3.58 -0.28
CA CYS A 93 2.70 3.51 0.92
C CYS A 93 2.39 2.26 1.72
N ILE A 94 3.39 1.86 2.48
CA ILE A 94 3.30 0.80 3.49
C ILE A 94 3.69 1.45 4.80
N TYR A 95 2.88 1.24 5.84
CA TYR A 95 3.22 1.57 7.21
C TYR A 95 2.96 0.37 8.10
N THR A 96 3.76 0.18 9.16
CA THR A 96 3.58 -0.94 10.08
C THR A 96 3.03 -0.50 11.44
N SER A 97 2.18 -1.33 12.03
CA SER A 97 1.92 -1.30 13.47
C SER A 97 2.84 -2.30 14.19
N LYS A 98 2.51 -2.72 15.42
CA LYS A 98 3.27 -3.75 16.14
C LYS A 98 3.07 -5.14 15.55
N GLN A 99 1.90 -5.41 14.98
CA GLN A 99 1.50 -6.73 14.49
C GLN A 99 1.06 -6.72 13.02
N THR A 100 0.85 -5.56 12.40
CA THR A 100 0.33 -5.48 11.02
C THR A 100 1.16 -4.59 10.10
N ALA A 101 1.12 -4.87 8.81
CA ALA A 101 1.53 -3.96 7.76
C ALA A 101 0.28 -3.50 7.01
N ILE A 102 0.10 -2.19 6.91
CA ILE A 102 -0.97 -1.53 6.16
C ILE A 102 -0.39 -1.10 4.82
N ILE A 103 -0.94 -1.62 3.74
CA ILE A 103 -0.52 -1.39 2.36
C ILE A 103 -1.64 -0.59 1.70
N ALA A 104 -1.30 0.56 1.10
CA ALA A 104 -2.24 1.39 0.36
C ALA A 104 -1.70 1.71 -1.03
N VAL A 105 -2.59 1.74 -2.01
CA VAL A 105 -2.30 2.07 -3.41
C VAL A 105 -3.26 3.14 -3.91
N TYR A 106 -2.69 4.17 -4.53
CA TYR A 106 -3.40 5.25 -5.18
C TYR A 106 -3.00 5.38 -6.65
N GLY A 107 -3.95 5.84 -7.46
CA GLY A 107 -3.83 5.94 -8.92
C GLY A 107 -3.66 4.60 -9.63
N ASN A 108 -4.01 4.55 -10.90
CA ASN A 108 -3.82 3.38 -11.74
C ASN A 108 -2.38 3.30 -12.27
N PRO A 109 -1.57 2.31 -11.84
CA PRO A 109 -0.20 2.13 -12.31
C PRO A 109 -0.11 1.58 -13.73
N GLY A 110 -1.26 1.19 -14.29
CA GLY A 110 -1.47 0.53 -15.57
C GLY A 110 -0.80 -0.83 -15.67
N THR A 111 -1.57 -1.80 -16.15
CA THR A 111 -1.12 -3.15 -16.48
C THR A 111 -0.38 -3.11 -17.82
N SER A 112 0.89 -2.72 -17.78
CA SER A 112 1.92 -3.20 -18.72
C SER A 112 1.50 -3.42 -20.18
N SER A 113 0.86 -2.46 -20.84
CA SER A 113 0.97 -2.26 -22.29
C SER A 113 0.50 -0.84 -22.58
N SER A 114 1.34 -0.07 -23.27
CA SER A 114 1.02 1.32 -23.64
C SER A 114 -0.29 1.42 -24.42
N LEU A 115 -0.66 0.38 -25.17
CA LEU A 115 -1.90 0.33 -25.95
C LEU A 115 -3.16 0.13 -25.09
N GLN A 116 -3.12 -0.71 -24.05
CA GLN A 116 -4.28 -0.87 -23.16
C GLN A 116 -4.43 0.33 -22.23
N GLN A 117 -3.31 0.87 -21.76
CA GLN A 117 -3.30 2.09 -20.95
C GLN A 117 -3.96 3.27 -21.67
N ASP A 118 -3.66 3.47 -22.96
CA ASP A 118 -4.26 4.55 -23.75
C ASP A 118 -5.78 4.37 -23.96
N LEU A 119 -6.28 3.12 -23.98
CA LEU A 119 -7.71 2.83 -24.06
C LEU A 119 -8.41 3.06 -22.72
N GLU A 120 -7.82 2.57 -21.61
CA GLU A 120 -8.39 2.69 -20.26
C GLU A 120 -8.38 4.14 -19.73
N LYS A 121 -7.38 4.95 -20.12
CA LYS A 121 -7.25 6.37 -19.72
C LYS A 121 -8.46 7.22 -20.12
N LYS A 122 -9.33 6.74 -21.02
CA LYS A 122 -10.54 7.44 -21.44
C LYS A 122 -11.76 7.21 -20.55
N GLU A 123 -11.82 6.15 -19.75
CA GLU A 123 -13.07 5.81 -19.03
C GLU A 123 -13.09 6.17 -17.54
N GLY A 124 -11.94 6.47 -16.94
CA GLY A 124 -11.89 7.01 -15.58
C GLY A 124 -10.94 8.19 -15.53
N ALA A 125 -11.47 9.40 -15.46
CA ALA A 125 -10.70 10.50 -14.87
C ALA A 125 -10.52 10.15 -13.37
N GLU A 126 -9.60 9.24 -13.08
CA GLU A 126 -9.26 8.89 -11.71
C GLU A 126 -8.86 10.17 -10.98
N ILE A 127 -9.51 10.40 -9.85
CA ILE A 127 -9.22 11.55 -9.00
C ILE A 127 -7.73 11.46 -8.66
N ALA A 128 -6.97 12.46 -9.10
CA ALA A 128 -5.55 12.52 -8.81
C ALA A 128 -5.37 12.64 -7.29
N VAL A 129 -4.98 11.54 -6.66
CA VAL A 129 -4.68 11.50 -5.23
C VAL A 129 -3.32 12.17 -5.01
N ASN A 130 -3.27 13.09 -4.06
CA ASN A 130 -2.02 13.63 -3.57
C ASN A 130 -1.31 12.57 -2.70
N PRO A 131 -0.06 12.19 -3.01
CA PRO A 131 0.68 11.20 -2.23
C PRO A 131 0.78 11.51 -0.74
N ALA A 132 0.81 12.80 -0.37
CA ALA A 132 0.87 13.23 1.03
C ALA A 132 -0.42 12.87 1.80
N ASP A 133 -1.57 12.92 1.16
CA ASP A 133 -2.86 12.61 1.77
C ASP A 133 -3.01 11.09 1.99
N CYS A 134 -2.54 10.29 1.02
CA CYS A 134 -2.42 8.84 1.20
C CYS A 134 -1.50 8.51 2.39
N ASN A 135 -0.29 9.07 2.39
CA ASN A 135 0.71 8.78 3.42
C ASN A 135 0.23 9.17 4.82
N SER A 136 -0.33 10.37 4.98
CA SER A 136 -0.81 10.86 6.27
C SER A 136 -2.00 10.04 6.79
N THR A 137 -2.91 9.61 5.91
CA THR A 137 -4.06 8.77 6.30
C THR A 137 -3.61 7.41 6.82
N VAL A 138 -2.72 6.74 6.07
CA VAL A 138 -2.23 5.41 6.44
C VAL A 138 -1.36 5.48 7.69
N LYS A 139 -0.49 6.51 7.80
CA LYS A 139 0.32 6.77 9.00
C LYS A 139 -0.56 6.93 10.24
N ARG A 140 -1.62 7.75 10.16
CA ARG A 140 -2.53 7.98 11.30
C ARG A 140 -3.17 6.67 11.78
N ILE A 141 -3.55 5.80 10.86
CA ILE A 141 -4.13 4.50 11.20
C ILE A 141 -3.07 3.59 11.84
N ALA A 142 -1.85 3.54 11.29
CA ALA A 142 -0.76 2.77 11.88
C ALA A 142 -0.42 3.24 13.30
N GLU A 143 -0.31 4.55 13.54
CA GLU A 143 -0.10 5.15 14.87
C GLU A 143 -1.23 4.80 15.84
N TYR A 144 -2.48 4.83 15.37
CA TYR A 144 -3.62 4.44 16.17
C TYR A 144 -3.57 2.95 16.55
N LEU A 145 -3.21 2.06 15.62
CA LEU A 145 -3.05 0.63 15.92
C LEU A 145 -1.92 0.39 16.92
N ILE A 146 -0.79 1.09 16.79
CA ILE A 146 0.32 1.04 17.76
C ILE A 146 -0.16 1.46 19.14
N SER A 147 -0.99 2.51 19.24
CA SER A 147 -1.54 2.98 20.51
C SER A 147 -2.49 1.98 21.18
N LEU A 148 -3.04 1.04 20.39
CA LEU A 148 -3.87 -0.06 20.86
C LEU A 148 -3.10 -1.37 21.06
N ASP A 149 -1.76 -1.35 20.97
CA ASP A 149 -0.87 -2.52 21.01
C ASP A 149 -1.12 -3.57 19.90
N TYR A 150 -1.69 -3.14 18.78
CA TYR A 150 -1.80 -3.90 17.53
C TYR A 150 -0.67 -3.57 16.56
#